data_AF-A0A519EZD0-F1
#
_entry.id   AF-A0A519EZD0-F1
#
_cell.length_a   1.000
_cell.length_b   1.000
_cell.length_c   1.000
_cell.angle_alpha   90.00
_cell.angle_beta   90.00
_cell.angle_gamma   90.00
#
_symmetry.space_group_name_H-M   'P 1'
#
loop_
_entity.id
_entity.type
_entity.pdbx_description
1 polymer ?
#
loop_
_entity_poly.entity_id
_entity_poly.type
_entity_poly.pdbx_seq_one_letter_code
_entity_poly.pdbx_strand_id
1 'polypeptide(L)' 'MLAYILRRLLLIIPTLFGILLINFVIIQAAPGGPVEQMIAKLEGFEGATSRIAG' A
#
# COMPACT_ATOMS: atom_id res chain seq x y z
N MET A 1 30.07 -22.89 0.02
CA MET A 1 29.63 -21.71 0.80
C MET A 1 28.86 -20.68 -0.03
N LEU A 2 29.41 -20.15 -1.13
CA LEU A 2 28.76 -19.12 -1.97
C LEU A 2 27.41 -19.59 -2.57
N ALA A 3 27.34 -20.82 -3.09
CA ALA A 3 26.10 -21.41 -3.61
C ALA A 3 25.00 -21.60 -2.53
N TYR A 4 25.38 -21.86 -1.28
CA TYR A 4 24.44 -21.98 -0.15
C TYR A 4 23.87 -20.61 0.24
N ILE A 5 24.73 -19.59 0.27
CA ILE A 5 24.33 -18.20 0.54
C ILE A 5 23.40 -17.70 -0.57
N LEU A 6 23.75 -17.91 -1.84
CA LEU A 6 22.90 -17.57 -2.99
C LEU A 6 21.54 -18.25 -2.93
N ARG A 7 21.50 -19.55 -2.58
CA ARG A 7 20.24 -20.29 -2.43
C ARG A 7 19.38 -19.73 -1.29
N ARG A 8 20.00 -19.28 -0.19
CA ARG A 8 19.31 -18.64 0.93
C ARG A 8 18.78 -17.25 0.56
N LEU A 9 19.53 -16.45 -0.22
CA LEU A 9 19.03 -15.16 -0.73
C LEU A 9 17.92 -15.33 -1.77
N LEU A 10 18.02 -16.32 -2.66
CA LEU A 10 16.98 -16.61 -3.66
C LEU A 10 15.65 -16.97 -3.00
N LEU A 11 15.67 -17.60 -1.82
CA LEU A 11 14.48 -17.91 -1.03
C LEU A 11 13.83 -16.69 -0.35
N ILE A 12 14.54 -15.57 -0.22
CA ILE A 12 13.95 -14.33 0.33
C ILE A 12 12.97 -13.72 -0.69
N ILE A 13 13.30 -13.78 -1.98
CA ILE A 13 12.46 -13.23 -3.06
C ILE A 13 11.03 -13.78 -3.06
N PRO A 14 10.78 -15.11 -3.05
CA PRO A 14 9.42 -15.65 -3.02
C PRO A 14 8.69 -15.30 -1.72
N THR A 15 9.42 -15.18 -0.60
CA THR A 15 8.84 -14.76 0.69
C THR A 15 8.35 -13.31 0.61
N LEU A 16 9.18 -12.40 0.08
CA LEU A 16 8.83 -11.00 -0.13
C LEU A 16 7.67 -10.85 -1.12
N PHE A 17 7.70 -11.62 -2.21
CA PHE A 17 6.62 -11.61 -3.19
C PHE A 17 5.29 -12.08 -2.58
N GLY A 18 5.32 -13.14 -1.76
CA GLY A 18 4.15 -13.66 -1.06
C GLY A 18 3.51 -12.62 -0.13
N ILE A 19 4.32 -11.97 0.73
CA ILE A 19 3.79 -10.95 1.65
C ILE A 19 3.24 -9.72 0.89
N LEU A 20 3.89 -9.31 -0.20
CA LEU A 20 3.44 -8.19 -1.03
C LEU A 20 2.10 -8.51 -1.71
N LEU A 21 1.96 -9.72 -2.24
CA LEU A 21 0.73 -10.15 -2.89
C LEU A 21 -0.42 -10.25 -1.87
N ILE A 22 -0.17 -10.83 -0.70
CA ILE A 22 -1.17 -10.87 0.39
C ILE A 22 -1.56 -9.45 0.82
N ASN A 23 -0.57 -8.57 1.04
CA ASN A 23 -0.82 -7.19 1.42
C ASN A 23 -1.64 -6.44 0.36
N PHE A 24 -1.31 -6.64 -0.92
CA PHE A 24 -2.05 -6.08 -2.05
C PHE A 24 -3.51 -6.57 -2.09
N VAL A 25 -3.73 -7.87 -1.91
CA VAL A 25 -5.09 -8.45 -1.84
C VAL A 25 -5.87 -7.88 -0.66
N ILE A 26 -5.25 -7.75 0.51
CA ILE A 26 -5.88 -7.17 1.70
C ILE A 26 -6.29 -5.71 1.44
N ILE A 27 -5.39 -4.91 0.86
CA ILE A 27 -5.66 -3.51 0.53
C ILE A 27 -6.81 -3.36 -0.46
N GLN A 28 -6.86 -4.21 -1.49
CA GLN A 28 -7.94 -4.17 -2.48
C GLN A 28 -9.27 -4.74 -1.96
N ALA A 29 -9.22 -5.66 -1.00
CA ALA A 29 -10.42 -6.21 -0.37
C ALA A 29 -11.08 -5.25 0.64
N ALA A 30 -10.34 -4.26 1.15
CA ALA A 30 -10.89 -3.24 2.03
C ALA A 30 -11.80 -2.27 1.22
N PRO A 31 -13.07 -2.07 1.62
CA PRO A 31 -13.96 -1.13 0.94
C PRO A 31 -13.49 0.31 1.17
N GLY A 32 -13.26 1.05 0.08
CA GLY A 32 -12.61 2.36 0.11
C GLY A 32 -11.09 2.20 0.18
N GLY A 33 -10.43 2.19 -0.97
CA GLY A 33 -8.99 2.01 -1.05
C GLY A 33 -8.26 3.11 -0.27
N PRO A 34 -7.03 2.83 0.21
CA PRO A 34 -6.22 3.83 0.91
C PRO A 34 -6.02 5.11 0.06
N VAL A 35 -6.02 4.98 -1.26
CA VAL A 35 -5.95 6.10 -2.20
C VAL A 35 -7.21 6.96 -2.15
N GLU A 36 -8.40 6.36 -2.10
CA GLU A 36 -9.68 7.08 -2.00
C GLU A 36 -9.81 7.77 -0.64
N GLN A 37 -9.34 7.14 0.44
CA GLN A 37 -9.28 7.77 1.77
C GLN A 37 -8.27 8.93 1.80
N MET A 38 -7.13 8.80 1.12
CA MET A 38 -6.15 9.89 0.99
C MET A 38 -6.70 11.06 0.17
N ILE A 39 -7.36 10.79 -0.96
CA ILE A 39 -8.00 11.80 -1.80
C ILE A 39 -9.14 12.48 -1.04
N ALA A 40 -10.02 11.73 -0.37
CA ALA A 40 -11.11 12.29 0.45
C ALA A 40 -10.58 13.20 1.58
N LYS A 41 -9.41 12.87 2.15
CA LYS A 41 -8.75 13.72 3.14
C LYS A 41 -8.16 14.99 2.54
N LEU A 42 -7.66 14.94 1.30
CA LEU A 42 -7.15 16.10 0.56
C LEU A 42 -8.31 17.02 0.10
N GLU A 43 -9.36 16.46 -0.51
CA GLU A 43 -10.56 17.19 -0.93
C GLU A 43 -11.34 17.77 0.27
N GLY A 44 -11.38 17.04 1.40
CA GLY A 44 -12.00 17.52 2.63
C GLY A 44 -11.32 18.78 3.22
N PHE A 45 -10.03 18.98 2.96
CA PHE A 45 -9.31 20.21 3.33
C PHE A 45 -9.69 21.40 2.42
N GLU A 46 -9.92 21.15 1.14
CA GLU A 46 -10.29 22.17 0.15
C GLU A 46 -11.75 22.63 0.33
N GLY A 47 -12.66 21.69 0.60
CA GLY A 47 -14.07 21.98 0.90
C GLY A 47 -14.28 22.79 2.19
N ALA A 48 -13.48 22.57 3.24
CA ALA A 48 -13.55 23.36 4.47
C ALA A 48 -13.10 24.82 4.25
N THR A 49 -12.08 25.03 3.41
CA THR A 49 -11.56 26.36 3.06
C THR A 49 -12.56 27.12 2.17
N SER A 50 -13.19 26.44 1.20
CA SER A 50 -14.19 27.04 0.32
C SER A 50 -15.47 27.48 1.05
N ARG A 51 -15.87 26.80 2.12
CA ARG A 51 -17.07 27.16 2.92
C ARG A 51 -16.88 28.34 3.88
N ILE A 52 -15.64 28.69 4.21
CA ILE A 52 -15.32 29.84 5.08
C ILE A 52 -15.12 31.12 4.24
N ALA A 53 -14.74 30.97 2.97
CA ALA A 53 -14.52 32.07 2.05
C ALA A 53 -15.77 32.54 1.27
N GLY A 54 -16.93 31.93 1.51
CA GLY A 54 -18.22 32.27 0.89
C GLY A 54 -19.15 33.04 1.81
#